data_AF-A0A813DHD7-F1
#
_entry.id   AF-A0A813DHD7-F1
#
_cell.length_a   1.000
_cell.length_b   1.000
_cell.length_c   1.000
_cell.angle_alpha   90.00
_cell.angle_beta   90.00
_cell.angle_gamma   90.00
#
_symmetry.space_group_name_H-M   'P 1'
#
loop_
_entity.id
_entity.type
_entity.pdbx_description
1 polymer ?
#
loop_
_entity_poly.entity_id
_entity_poly.type
_entity_poly.pdbx_seq_one_letter_code
_entity_poly.pdbx_strand_id
1 'polypeptide(L)'
;MRKHMKRCCPEKLPERAQPVSEARQTARREASGDDWISEEEVKEEAVKSVAAMKDPLLRQVLELRFGLDTGGHRRTPAEVADALGGKYRGNAQAGLTLIRQALRSIPLVMDDPKDLVILYEDEHLLAVSKPPFLRCTPVHRFTGKSLTNQILGLGLQRRSQSAASGKGDSGEPEQPMLLHRLDQTTSGVVLCAKTKSAAAFCHERWHGPDCKKEYLAIGLRSTDAKLEASIGASLVVSAPIGPDKDSDDPVRRAVNYEEGQSAATRFEVLAVGRNGSLLLACTLEESGRTHQ
;
A
#
# COMPACT_ATOMS: atom_id res chain seq x y z
N MET A 1 29.83 0.16 9.78
CA MET A 1 29.50 -1.22 9.34
C MET A 1 30.36 -1.76 8.21
N ARG A 2 30.25 -1.32 6.94
CA ARG A 2 30.96 -1.97 5.80
C ARG A 2 32.49 -2.06 5.95
N LYS A 3 33.13 -1.04 6.54
CA LYS A 3 34.58 -1.05 6.86
C LYS A 3 34.94 -2.02 8.01
N HIS A 4 34.03 -2.22 8.96
CA HIS A 4 34.20 -3.15 10.08
C HIS A 4 33.94 -4.61 9.63
N MET A 5 32.88 -4.83 8.87
CA MET A 5 32.54 -6.14 8.29
C MET A 5 33.60 -6.65 7.30
N LYS A 6 34.25 -5.75 6.53
CA LYS A 6 35.44 -6.08 5.72
C LYS A 6 36.61 -6.64 6.52
N ARG A 7 36.67 -6.36 7.83
CA ARG A 7 37.77 -6.76 8.71
C ARG A 7 37.45 -8.03 9.51
N CYS A 8 36.18 -8.26 9.87
CA CYS A 8 35.79 -9.37 10.74
C CYS A 8 35.09 -10.55 10.03
N CYS A 9 34.30 -10.32 8.97
CA CYS A 9 33.52 -11.37 8.28
C CYS A 9 33.39 -11.06 6.77
N PRO A 10 34.48 -11.08 5.99
CA PRO A 10 34.46 -10.71 4.57
C PRO A 10 33.52 -11.59 3.71
N GLU A 11 33.35 -12.86 4.09
CA GLU A 11 32.47 -13.84 3.43
C GLU A 11 30.97 -13.55 3.57
N LYS A 12 30.57 -12.70 4.52
CA LYS A 12 29.17 -12.27 4.71
C LYS A 12 28.81 -10.98 3.98
N LEU A 13 29.74 -10.41 3.22
CA LEU A 13 29.46 -9.25 2.38
C LEU A 13 28.76 -9.73 1.10
N PRO A 14 27.51 -9.32 0.83
CA PRO A 14 26.90 -9.62 -0.46
C PRO A 14 27.77 -9.02 -1.58
N GLU A 15 27.89 -9.75 -2.70
CA GLU A 15 28.54 -9.24 -3.90
C GLU A 15 27.98 -7.86 -4.22
N ARG A 16 28.87 -6.97 -4.67
CA ARG A 16 28.59 -5.56 -4.87
C ARG A 16 27.38 -5.44 -5.81
N ALA A 17 26.19 -5.19 -5.24
CA ALA A 17 25.01 -4.87 -6.03
C ALA A 17 25.42 -3.77 -7.02
N GLN A 18 25.21 -4.05 -8.30
CA GLN A 18 25.56 -3.12 -9.36
C GLN A 18 24.96 -1.74 -9.01
N PRO A 19 25.71 -0.65 -9.24
CA PRO A 19 25.16 0.67 -9.00
C PRO A 19 23.84 0.78 -9.75
N VAL A 20 22.78 1.14 -9.01
CA VAL A 20 21.46 1.39 -9.57
C VAL A 20 21.67 2.40 -10.70
N SER A 21 21.38 1.97 -11.94
CA SER A 21 21.66 2.73 -13.16
C SER A 21 21.19 4.18 -13.03
N GLU A 22 21.91 5.14 -13.62
CA GLU A 22 21.52 6.55 -13.58
C GLU A 22 20.06 6.77 -14.00
N ALA A 23 19.55 6.00 -14.98
CA ALA A 23 18.15 5.99 -15.37
C ALA A 23 17.14 5.74 -14.21
N ARG A 24 17.48 4.88 -13.24
CA ARG A 24 16.65 4.62 -12.04
C ARG A 24 16.77 5.73 -11.00
N GLN A 25 17.86 6.51 -11.02
CA GLN A 25 18.03 7.69 -10.15
C GLN A 25 17.32 8.92 -10.72
N THR A 26 17.30 9.08 -12.05
CA THR A 26 16.56 10.13 -12.75
C THR A 26 15.06 9.89 -12.63
N ALA A 27 14.57 8.67 -12.86
CA ALA A 27 13.17 8.29 -12.62
C ALA A 27 12.74 8.52 -11.15
N ARG A 28 13.66 8.36 -10.19
CA ARG A 28 13.42 8.66 -8.77
C ARG A 28 13.30 10.15 -8.44
N ARG A 29 13.89 11.04 -9.25
CA ARG A 29 13.82 12.50 -9.07
C ARG A 29 12.58 13.10 -9.73
N GLU A 30 12.10 12.52 -10.83
CA GLU A 30 10.89 12.94 -11.53
C GLU A 30 9.61 12.52 -10.76
N ALA A 31 9.65 11.42 -10.01
CA ALA A 31 8.53 10.87 -9.24
C ALA A 31 8.02 11.75 -8.06
N SER A 32 8.70 12.83 -7.67
CA SER A 32 8.32 13.57 -6.45
C SER A 32 7.22 14.63 -6.65
N GLY A 33 6.86 14.96 -7.91
CA GLY A 33 5.82 15.94 -8.24
C GLY A 33 4.67 15.39 -9.09
N ASP A 34 4.98 14.56 -10.10
CA ASP A 34 4.04 14.16 -11.17
C ASP A 34 3.31 12.82 -10.93
N ASP A 35 3.60 12.10 -9.83
CA ASP A 35 3.00 10.78 -9.55
C ASP A 35 1.67 10.82 -8.77
N TRP A 36 1.12 12.02 -8.54
CA TRP A 36 -0.19 12.17 -7.93
C TRP A 36 -1.29 11.97 -8.97
N ILE A 37 -2.04 10.87 -8.83
CA ILE A 37 -3.27 10.66 -9.59
C ILE A 37 -4.25 11.78 -9.20
N SER A 38 -4.47 12.72 -10.11
CA SER A 38 -5.36 13.85 -9.89
C SER A 38 -6.82 13.40 -9.87
N GLU A 39 -7.71 14.23 -9.31
CA GLU A 39 -9.15 13.95 -9.40
C GLU A 39 -9.63 13.95 -10.86
N GLU A 40 -9.00 14.75 -11.71
CA GLU A 40 -9.24 14.81 -13.15
C GLU A 40 -8.87 13.48 -13.81
N GLU A 41 -7.69 12.92 -13.54
CA GLU A 41 -7.27 11.61 -14.06
C GLU A 41 -8.26 10.52 -13.63
N VAL A 42 -8.69 10.53 -12.36
CA VAL A 42 -9.72 9.58 -11.88
C VAL A 42 -11.04 9.75 -12.62
N LYS A 43 -11.47 10.99 -12.90
CA LYS A 43 -12.72 11.27 -13.63
C LYS A 43 -12.63 10.79 -15.08
N GLU A 44 -11.52 11.05 -15.76
CA GLU A 44 -11.31 10.61 -17.14
C GLU A 44 -11.32 9.08 -17.25
N GLU A 45 -10.60 8.38 -16.37
CA GLU A 45 -10.59 6.92 -16.34
C GLU A 45 -11.93 6.33 -15.87
N ALA A 46 -12.68 7.05 -15.03
CA ALA A 46 -14.05 6.68 -14.67
C ALA A 46 -14.96 6.64 -15.90
N VAL A 47 -14.92 7.68 -16.75
CA VAL A 47 -15.74 7.74 -17.97
C VAL A 47 -15.49 6.52 -18.86
N LYS A 48 -14.21 6.20 -19.11
CA LYS A 48 -13.82 5.04 -19.93
C LYS A 48 -14.30 3.72 -19.32
N SER A 49 -14.07 3.55 -18.02
CA SER A 49 -14.42 2.32 -17.29
C SER A 49 -15.94 2.10 -17.22
N VAL A 50 -16.70 3.16 -16.96
CA VAL A 50 -18.17 3.12 -16.86
C VAL A 50 -18.81 2.86 -18.23
N ALA A 51 -18.29 3.47 -19.30
CA ALA A 51 -18.77 3.23 -20.66
C ALA A 51 -18.61 1.77 -21.10
N ALA A 52 -17.59 1.07 -20.60
CA ALA A 52 -17.34 -0.35 -20.90
C ALA A 52 -18.23 -1.33 -20.08
N MET A 53 -19.03 -0.84 -19.13
CA MET A 53 -19.85 -1.70 -18.26
C MET A 53 -21.06 -2.30 -19.00
N LYS A 54 -21.19 -3.63 -18.91
CA LYS A 54 -22.29 -4.38 -19.55
C LYS A 54 -23.62 -4.26 -18.79
N ASP A 55 -23.57 -4.31 -17.46
CA ASP A 55 -24.78 -4.23 -16.63
C ASP A 55 -25.34 -2.80 -16.69
N PRO A 56 -26.56 -2.59 -17.22
CA PRO A 56 -27.14 -1.26 -17.39
C PRO A 56 -27.45 -0.56 -16.07
N LEU A 57 -27.86 -1.31 -15.04
CA LEU A 57 -28.17 -0.73 -13.73
C LEU A 57 -26.89 -0.28 -13.04
N LEU A 58 -25.86 -1.14 -13.00
CA LEU A 58 -24.59 -0.79 -12.35
C LEU A 58 -23.85 0.33 -13.09
N ARG A 59 -23.96 0.39 -14.43
CA ARG A 59 -23.48 1.51 -15.23
C ARG A 59 -24.18 2.80 -14.85
N GLN A 60 -25.52 2.82 -14.86
CA GLN A 60 -26.31 3.99 -14.47
C GLN A 60 -25.98 4.48 -13.05
N VAL A 61 -25.78 3.55 -12.11
CA VAL A 61 -25.36 3.87 -10.73
C VAL A 61 -24.06 4.66 -10.72
N LEU A 62 -23.07 4.27 -11.53
CA LEU A 62 -21.77 4.97 -11.58
C LEU A 62 -21.83 6.26 -12.39
N GLU A 63 -22.61 6.31 -13.47
CA GLU A 63 -22.89 7.56 -14.20
C GLU A 63 -23.44 8.62 -13.23
N LEU A 64 -24.46 8.25 -12.44
CA LEU A 64 -25.04 9.12 -11.42
C LEU A 64 -24.04 9.49 -10.33
N ARG A 65 -23.29 8.51 -9.80
CA ARG A 65 -22.33 8.70 -8.71
C ARG A 65 -21.19 9.65 -9.10
N PHE A 66 -20.65 9.49 -10.31
CA PHE A 66 -19.56 10.32 -10.81
C PHE A 66 -20.04 11.58 -11.54
N GLY A 67 -21.35 11.79 -11.61
CA GLY A 67 -21.95 13.00 -12.19
C GLY A 67 -21.74 13.11 -13.69
N LEU A 68 -21.67 11.98 -14.40
CA LEU A 68 -21.45 11.98 -15.85
C LEU A 68 -22.60 12.63 -16.62
N ASP A 69 -23.79 12.69 -16.00
CA ASP A 69 -24.99 13.37 -16.47
C ASP A 69 -25.12 14.82 -15.95
N THR A 70 -24.26 15.26 -15.01
CA THR A 70 -24.32 16.58 -14.35
C THR A 70 -23.02 17.37 -14.49
N GLY A 71 -22.27 17.15 -15.57
CA GLY A 71 -21.02 17.89 -15.81
C GLY A 71 -19.93 17.62 -14.76
N GLY A 72 -19.94 16.42 -14.16
CA GLY A 72 -18.93 15.95 -13.20
C GLY A 72 -19.28 16.17 -11.72
N HIS A 73 -20.47 16.67 -11.41
CA HIS A 73 -20.87 16.87 -10.01
C HIS A 73 -21.22 15.53 -9.33
N ARG A 74 -20.34 15.07 -8.44
CA ARG A 74 -20.49 13.79 -7.75
C ARG A 74 -21.71 13.78 -6.84
N ARG A 75 -22.51 12.72 -6.93
CA ARG A 75 -23.68 12.50 -6.05
C ARG A 75 -23.33 11.67 -4.82
N THR A 76 -23.96 12.01 -3.71
CA THR A 76 -24.01 11.20 -2.49
C THR A 76 -24.80 9.89 -2.72
N PRO A 77 -24.64 8.87 -1.87
CA PRO A 77 -25.45 7.66 -1.97
C PRO A 77 -26.96 7.89 -1.92
N ALA A 78 -27.42 8.91 -1.17
CA ALA A 78 -28.83 9.28 -1.09
C ALA A 78 -29.34 9.83 -2.42
N GLU A 79 -28.62 10.80 -3.00
CA GLU A 79 -28.98 11.40 -4.29
C GLU A 79 -28.95 10.39 -5.44
N VAL A 80 -28.00 9.44 -5.43
CA VAL A 80 -27.99 8.34 -6.40
C VAL A 80 -29.26 7.49 -6.25
N ALA A 81 -29.65 7.15 -5.02
CA ALA A 81 -30.84 6.34 -4.77
C ALA A 81 -32.14 7.06 -5.21
N ASP A 82 -32.24 8.36 -4.97
CA ASP A 82 -33.36 9.18 -5.40
C ASP A 82 -33.45 9.31 -6.92
N ALA A 83 -32.31 9.51 -7.58
CA ALA A 83 -32.23 9.58 -9.04
C ALA A 83 -32.58 8.24 -9.73
N LEU A 84 -32.22 7.10 -9.14
CA LEU A 84 -32.64 5.77 -9.63
C LEU A 84 -34.15 5.55 -9.48
N GLY A 85 -34.79 6.18 -8.50
CA GLY A 85 -36.24 6.11 -8.31
C GLY A 85 -36.76 4.73 -7.89
N GLY A 86 -38.07 4.52 -8.04
CA GLY A 86 -38.75 3.27 -7.71
C GLY A 86 -38.45 2.80 -6.28
N LYS A 87 -38.06 1.52 -6.15
CA LYS A 87 -37.74 0.90 -4.85
C LYS A 87 -36.49 1.44 -4.16
N TYR A 88 -35.69 2.28 -4.84
CA TYR A 88 -34.46 2.86 -4.30
C TYR A 88 -34.66 4.26 -3.73
N ARG A 89 -35.74 4.96 -4.13
CA ARG A 89 -36.02 6.33 -3.70
C ARG A 89 -36.08 6.43 -2.18
N GLY A 90 -35.40 7.43 -1.61
CA GLY A 90 -35.29 7.65 -0.17
C GLY A 90 -34.41 6.64 0.58
N ASN A 91 -33.76 5.70 -0.11
CA ASN A 91 -32.99 4.63 0.51
C ASN A 91 -31.47 4.78 0.26
N ALA A 92 -30.83 5.63 1.05
CA ALA A 92 -29.39 5.90 0.96
C ALA A 92 -28.52 4.64 1.13
N GLN A 93 -28.97 3.67 1.95
CA GLN A 93 -28.25 2.42 2.16
C GLN A 93 -28.28 1.51 0.94
N ALA A 94 -29.43 1.45 0.24
CA ALA A 94 -29.52 0.74 -1.04
C ALA A 94 -28.64 1.40 -2.11
N GLY A 95 -28.64 2.73 -2.19
CA GLY A 95 -27.73 3.49 -3.05
C GLY A 95 -26.26 3.18 -2.78
N LEU A 96 -25.84 3.20 -1.50
CA LEU A 96 -24.47 2.86 -1.10
C LEU A 96 -24.09 1.42 -1.47
N THR A 97 -25.02 0.47 -1.30
CA THR A 97 -24.81 -0.94 -1.65
C THR A 97 -24.62 -1.11 -3.14
N LEU A 98 -25.48 -0.48 -3.96
CA LEU A 98 -25.36 -0.50 -5.41
C LEU A 98 -24.05 0.14 -5.89
N ILE A 99 -23.64 1.27 -5.31
CA ILE A 99 -22.36 1.92 -5.65
C ILE A 99 -21.19 0.97 -5.38
N ARG A 100 -21.17 0.30 -4.22
CA ARG A 100 -20.12 -0.67 -3.87
C ARG A 100 -20.12 -1.87 -4.82
N GLN A 101 -21.30 -2.38 -5.17
CA GLN A 101 -21.45 -3.48 -6.12
C GLN A 101 -20.94 -3.08 -7.50
N ALA A 102 -21.37 -1.92 -7.99
CA ALA A 102 -20.98 -1.39 -9.29
C ALA A 102 -19.46 -1.18 -9.37
N LEU A 103 -18.86 -0.53 -8.37
CA LEU A 103 -17.40 -0.38 -8.29
C LEU A 103 -16.67 -1.73 -8.29
N ARG A 104 -17.13 -2.72 -7.51
CA ARG A 104 -16.51 -4.04 -7.44
C ARG A 104 -16.60 -4.82 -8.75
N SER A 105 -17.63 -4.56 -9.56
CA SER A 105 -17.78 -5.19 -10.89
C SER A 105 -16.73 -4.72 -11.89
N ILE A 106 -16.11 -3.55 -11.66
CA ILE A 106 -14.97 -3.10 -12.46
C ILE A 106 -13.70 -3.83 -11.97
N PRO A 107 -12.99 -4.53 -12.88
CA PRO A 107 -11.72 -5.15 -12.55
C PRO A 107 -10.68 -4.06 -12.23
N LEU A 108 -9.76 -4.36 -11.34
CA LEU A 108 -8.62 -3.48 -11.10
C LEU A 108 -7.74 -3.43 -12.35
N VAL A 109 -7.17 -2.25 -12.63
CA VAL A 109 -6.17 -2.07 -13.68
C VAL A 109 -4.99 -3.02 -13.45
N MET A 110 -4.46 -3.62 -14.51
CA MET A 110 -3.29 -4.49 -14.46
C MET A 110 -2.10 -3.72 -15.02
N ASP A 111 -1.13 -3.39 -14.16
CA ASP A 111 0.06 -2.64 -14.56
C ASP A 111 1.17 -3.58 -15.03
N ASP A 112 2.09 -3.05 -15.85
CA ASP A 112 3.30 -3.77 -16.24
C ASP A 112 4.14 -4.15 -15.00
N PRO A 113 4.41 -5.45 -14.76
CA PRO A 113 5.15 -5.90 -13.58
C PRO A 113 6.67 -5.77 -13.73
N LYS A 114 7.21 -5.21 -14.82
CA LYS A 114 8.67 -5.18 -15.09
C LYS A 114 9.55 -4.66 -13.96
N ASP A 115 9.04 -3.73 -13.15
CA ASP A 115 9.77 -3.09 -12.04
C ASP A 115 9.54 -3.79 -10.69
N LEU A 116 8.74 -4.85 -10.66
CA LEU A 116 8.43 -5.61 -9.46
C LEU A 116 9.62 -6.50 -9.08
N VAL A 117 10.18 -6.26 -7.89
CA VAL A 117 11.29 -7.07 -7.35
C VAL A 117 10.72 -8.13 -6.43
N ILE A 118 10.73 -9.39 -6.88
CA ILE A 118 10.32 -10.55 -6.09
C ILE A 118 11.48 -11.00 -5.20
N LEU A 119 11.25 -11.04 -3.89
CA LEU A 119 12.22 -11.48 -2.89
C LEU A 119 12.06 -12.97 -2.56
N TYR A 120 10.81 -13.43 -2.55
CA TYR A 120 10.45 -14.81 -2.24
C TYR A 120 9.10 -15.13 -2.88
N GLU A 121 8.94 -16.36 -3.35
CA GLU A 121 7.66 -16.87 -3.81
C GLU A 121 7.58 -18.39 -3.61
N ASP A 122 6.46 -18.85 -3.06
CA ASP A 122 6.08 -20.27 -3.03
C ASP A 122 4.64 -20.45 -3.54
N GLU A 123 4.02 -21.61 -3.27
CA GLU A 123 2.63 -21.89 -3.65
C GLU A 123 1.62 -20.94 -3.00
N HIS A 124 1.89 -20.48 -1.79
CA HIS A 124 0.95 -19.77 -0.92
C HIS A 124 1.27 -18.28 -0.76
N LEU A 125 2.54 -17.89 -0.81
CA LEU A 125 3.03 -16.57 -0.46
C LEU A 125 3.91 -15.98 -1.57
N LEU A 126 3.86 -14.65 -1.65
CA LEU A 126 4.72 -13.82 -2.47
C LEU A 126 5.24 -12.66 -1.60
N ALA A 127 6.56 -12.50 -1.52
CA ALA A 127 7.20 -11.35 -0.91
C ALA A 127 7.83 -10.48 -1.99
N VAL A 128 7.50 -9.19 -2.00
CA VAL A 128 8.03 -8.22 -2.96
C VAL A 128 8.73 -7.07 -2.23
N SER A 129 9.79 -6.56 -2.83
CA SER A 129 10.46 -5.33 -2.37
C SER A 129 9.76 -4.12 -2.99
N LYS A 130 8.82 -3.52 -2.27
CA LYS A 130 8.13 -2.29 -2.69
C LYS A 130 9.11 -1.11 -2.71
N PRO A 131 9.25 -0.37 -3.82
CA PRO A 131 10.01 0.87 -3.84
C PRO A 131 9.32 1.98 -3.01
N PRO A 132 10.05 3.03 -2.61
CA PRO A 132 9.41 4.23 -2.06
C PRO A 132 8.61 4.93 -3.16
N PHE A 133 7.69 5.79 -2.76
CA PHE A 133 6.75 6.56 -3.59
C PHE A 133 5.69 5.76 -4.35
N LEU A 134 5.71 4.43 -4.28
CA LEU A 134 4.65 3.55 -4.79
C LEU A 134 3.61 3.22 -3.71
N ARG A 135 2.32 3.41 -3.99
CA ARG A 135 1.24 2.99 -3.09
C ARG A 135 1.09 1.47 -3.09
N CYS A 136 0.73 0.89 -1.94
CA CYS A 136 0.42 -0.54 -1.88
C CYS A 136 -0.88 -0.86 -2.65
N THR A 137 -1.92 -0.07 -2.40
CA THR A 137 -3.26 -0.23 -3.00
C THR A 137 -3.59 0.95 -3.91
N PRO A 138 -4.39 0.76 -4.97
CA PRO A 138 -4.76 1.85 -5.86
C PRO A 138 -5.63 2.88 -5.15
N VAL A 139 -5.57 4.13 -5.60
CA VAL A 139 -6.45 5.21 -5.13
C VAL A 139 -7.89 4.95 -5.56
N HIS A 140 -8.07 4.47 -6.80
CA HIS A 140 -9.37 4.12 -7.34
C HIS A 140 -9.27 2.85 -8.19
N ARG A 141 -10.37 2.11 -8.35
CA ARG A 141 -10.39 0.90 -9.20
C ARG A 141 -10.18 1.20 -10.69
N PHE A 142 -10.42 2.44 -11.09
CA PHE A 142 -10.23 2.94 -12.46
C PHE A 142 -8.77 3.20 -12.78
N THR A 143 -7.94 3.35 -11.76
CA THR A 143 -6.55 3.77 -11.93
C THR A 143 -5.61 2.67 -11.49
N GLY A 144 -4.48 2.59 -12.20
CA GLY A 144 -3.35 1.73 -11.86
C GLY A 144 -2.43 2.41 -10.84
N LYS A 145 -1.13 2.25 -11.07
CA LYS A 145 -0.01 2.88 -10.33
C LYS A 145 0.06 2.45 -8.86
N SER A 146 -0.16 1.16 -8.60
CA SER A 146 0.05 0.60 -7.26
C SER A 146 0.70 -0.79 -7.30
N LEU A 147 1.26 -1.19 -6.16
CA LEU A 147 1.84 -2.53 -6.01
C LEU A 147 0.81 -3.62 -6.32
N THR A 148 -0.44 -3.48 -5.87
CA THR A 148 -1.51 -4.42 -6.21
C THR A 148 -1.71 -4.53 -7.71
N ASN A 149 -1.73 -3.42 -8.45
CA ASN A 149 -1.91 -3.44 -9.90
C ASN A 149 -0.74 -4.14 -10.61
N GLN A 150 0.51 -3.93 -10.15
CA GLN A 150 1.69 -4.63 -10.68
C GLN A 150 1.65 -6.14 -10.41
N ILE A 151 1.25 -6.56 -9.21
CA ILE A 151 1.14 -8.00 -8.90
C ILE A 151 0.03 -8.65 -9.73
N LEU A 152 -1.08 -7.95 -9.98
CA LEU A 152 -2.13 -8.42 -10.89
C LEU A 152 -1.60 -8.60 -12.31
N GLY A 153 -0.82 -7.64 -12.81
CA GLY A 153 -0.16 -7.74 -14.11
C GLY A 153 0.83 -8.91 -14.21
N LEU A 154 1.60 -9.17 -13.15
CA LEU A 154 2.46 -10.37 -13.06
C LEU A 154 1.64 -11.67 -13.21
N GLY A 155 0.50 -11.74 -12.50
CA GLY A 155 -0.40 -12.89 -12.60
C GLY A 155 -0.94 -13.09 -14.02
N LEU A 156 -1.33 -12.00 -14.70
CA LEU A 156 -1.77 -12.05 -16.09
C LEU A 156 -0.67 -12.53 -17.04
N GLN A 157 0.53 -11.96 -16.94
CA GLN A 157 1.68 -12.31 -17.78
C GLN A 157 2.00 -13.81 -17.69
N ARG A 158 2.01 -14.36 -16.46
CA ARG A 158 2.28 -15.79 -16.22
C ARG A 158 1.19 -16.70 -16.79
N ARG A 159 -0.08 -16.31 -16.69
CA ARG A 159 -1.18 -17.07 -17.31
C ARG A 159 -1.07 -17.08 -18.83
N SER A 160 -0.78 -15.95 -19.45
CA SER A 160 -0.58 -15.88 -20.90
C SER A 160 0.57 -16.79 -21.36
N GLN A 161 1.65 -16.89 -20.58
CA GLN A 161 2.75 -17.82 -20.84
C GLN A 161 2.37 -19.29 -20.62
N SER A 162 1.56 -19.59 -19.59
CA SER A 162 1.06 -20.95 -19.32
C SER A 162 0.06 -21.43 -20.39
N ALA A 163 -0.84 -20.54 -20.82
CA ALA A 163 -1.79 -20.80 -21.90
C ALA A 163 -1.05 -21.06 -23.23
N ALA A 164 -0.02 -20.26 -23.53
CA ALA A 164 0.83 -20.45 -24.70
C ALA A 164 1.63 -21.77 -24.67
N SER A 165 1.89 -22.33 -23.48
CA SER A 165 2.59 -23.60 -23.29
C SER A 165 1.65 -24.81 -23.10
N GLY A 166 0.34 -24.63 -23.29
CA GLY A 166 -0.65 -25.72 -23.25
C GLY A 166 -0.95 -26.27 -21.85
N LYS A 167 -0.52 -25.59 -20.78
CA LYS A 167 -0.73 -25.98 -19.37
C LYS A 167 -1.73 -25.07 -18.63
N GLY A 168 -2.55 -24.32 -19.37
CA GLY A 168 -3.41 -23.29 -18.80
C GLY A 168 -4.55 -23.85 -17.93
N ASP A 169 -4.61 -23.41 -16.68
CA ASP A 169 -5.83 -23.46 -15.87
C ASP A 169 -6.80 -22.37 -16.35
N SER A 170 -8.08 -22.73 -16.53
CA SER A 170 -9.16 -21.85 -16.97
C SER A 170 -9.83 -21.07 -15.82
N GLY A 171 -9.39 -21.26 -14.59
CA GLY A 171 -9.92 -20.55 -13.42
C GLY A 171 -9.70 -19.03 -13.47
N GLU A 172 -10.66 -18.27 -12.91
CA GLU A 172 -10.41 -16.85 -12.62
C GLU A 172 -9.25 -16.75 -11.60
N PRO A 173 -8.26 -15.89 -11.84
CA PRO A 173 -7.16 -15.73 -10.89
C PRO A 173 -7.71 -15.24 -9.56
N GLU A 174 -7.38 -15.96 -8.47
CA GLU A 174 -7.56 -15.39 -7.14
C GLU A 174 -6.74 -14.09 -7.08
N GLN A 175 -7.41 -12.99 -6.72
CA GLN A 175 -6.75 -11.70 -6.60
C GLN A 175 -5.72 -11.80 -5.47
N PRO A 176 -4.45 -11.41 -5.71
CA PRO A 176 -3.42 -11.42 -4.69
C PRO A 176 -3.88 -10.54 -3.52
N MET A 177 -3.83 -11.11 -2.32
CA MET A 177 -4.26 -10.44 -1.10
C MET A 177 -3.03 -9.90 -0.37
N LEU A 178 -2.87 -8.58 -0.35
CA LEU A 178 -1.85 -7.98 0.49
C LEU A 178 -2.14 -8.31 1.96
N LEU A 179 -1.17 -8.91 2.65
CA LEU A 179 -1.27 -9.23 4.07
C LEU A 179 -1.07 -7.98 4.95
N HIS A 180 -0.38 -6.99 4.41
CA HIS A 180 -0.17 -5.69 5.03
C HIS A 180 0.16 -4.63 3.98
N ARG A 181 0.31 -3.40 4.46
CA ARG A 181 0.70 -2.25 3.66
C ARG A 181 1.88 -1.54 4.30
N LEU A 182 2.63 -0.87 3.45
CA LEU A 182 3.57 0.19 3.78
C LEU A 182 3.02 1.52 3.26
N ASP A 183 3.41 2.62 3.91
CA ASP A 183 3.09 3.95 3.41
C ASP A 183 3.71 4.16 2.03
N GLN A 184 3.15 5.12 1.28
CA GLN A 184 3.59 5.39 -0.08
C GLN A 184 5.10 5.69 -0.11
N THR A 185 5.58 6.54 0.79
CA THR A 185 6.99 6.94 0.91
C THR A 185 7.90 5.88 1.51
N THR A 186 7.34 4.86 2.17
CA THR A 186 8.11 3.79 2.83
C THR A 186 8.42 2.67 1.85
N SER A 187 9.70 2.37 1.64
CA SER A 187 10.15 1.18 0.90
C SER A 187 10.29 -0.03 1.81
N GLY A 188 10.18 -1.23 1.27
CA GLY A 188 10.47 -2.44 2.04
C GLY A 188 9.72 -3.67 1.55
N VAL A 189 9.75 -4.72 2.37
CA VAL A 189 9.06 -5.98 2.07
C VAL A 189 7.55 -5.79 2.22
N VAL A 190 6.80 -6.23 1.22
CA VAL A 190 5.34 -6.41 1.32
C VAL A 190 5.01 -7.87 1.01
N LEU A 191 4.28 -8.51 1.93
CA LEU A 191 3.82 -9.88 1.79
C LEU A 191 2.41 -9.94 1.20
N CYS A 192 2.21 -10.90 0.30
CA CYS A 192 0.96 -11.16 -0.39
C CYS A 192 0.63 -12.65 -0.28
N ALA A 193 -0.61 -12.97 0.06
CA ALA A 193 -1.13 -14.32 -0.04
C ALA A 193 -1.68 -14.57 -1.46
N LYS A 194 -1.33 -15.74 -2.01
CA LYS A 194 -1.77 -16.24 -3.31
C LYS A 194 -3.10 -17.00 -3.21
N THR A 195 -3.49 -17.41 -2.01
CA THR A 195 -4.75 -18.12 -1.74
C THR A 195 -5.48 -17.53 -0.54
N LYS A 196 -6.81 -17.68 -0.49
CA LYS A 196 -7.63 -17.22 0.65
C LYS A 196 -7.28 -17.92 1.97
N SER A 197 -6.94 -19.21 1.91
CA SER A 197 -6.52 -19.97 3.09
C SER A 197 -5.21 -19.45 3.67
N ALA A 198 -4.23 -19.14 2.82
CA ALA A 198 -2.98 -18.52 3.25
C ALA A 198 -3.22 -17.12 3.85
N ALA A 199 -4.09 -16.31 3.25
CA ALA A 199 -4.45 -15.01 3.78
C ALA A 199 -5.06 -15.10 5.19
N ALA A 200 -6.03 -16.00 5.38
CA ALA A 200 -6.65 -16.21 6.68
C ALA A 200 -5.63 -16.66 7.74
N PHE A 201 -4.80 -17.67 7.40
CA PHE A 201 -3.75 -18.18 8.28
C PHE A 201 -2.75 -17.10 8.71
N CYS A 202 -2.32 -16.25 7.78
CA CYS A 202 -1.40 -15.16 8.05
C CYS A 202 -2.03 -14.03 8.87
N HIS A 203 -3.28 -13.64 8.57
CA HIS A 203 -3.95 -12.56 9.31
C HIS A 203 -4.17 -12.89 10.78
N GLU A 204 -4.48 -14.14 11.12
CA GLU A 204 -4.58 -14.60 12.51
C GLU A 204 -3.28 -14.41 13.31
N ARG A 205 -2.13 -14.45 12.62
CA ARG A 205 -0.79 -14.40 13.23
C ARG A 205 -0.07 -13.07 13.01
N TRP A 206 -0.64 -12.18 12.20
CA TRP A 206 0.01 -10.94 11.75
C TRP A 206 0.39 -9.98 12.89
N HIS A 207 -0.41 -10.02 13.96
CA HIS A 207 -0.22 -9.22 15.17
C HIS A 207 0.38 -10.04 16.32
N GLY A 208 0.71 -11.30 16.08
CA GLY A 208 1.31 -12.19 17.07
C GLY A 208 2.84 -12.26 16.98
N PRO A 209 3.48 -13.02 17.88
CA PRO A 209 4.94 -13.15 17.95
C PRO A 209 5.57 -13.86 16.75
N ASP A 210 4.75 -14.55 15.95
CA ASP A 210 5.17 -15.24 14.73
C ASP A 210 5.56 -14.25 13.61
N CYS A 211 5.13 -12.98 13.70
CA CYS A 211 5.39 -11.95 12.70
C CYS A 211 6.21 -10.80 13.29
N LYS A 212 7.51 -10.78 12.96
CA LYS A 212 8.41 -9.67 13.33
C LYS A 212 8.52 -8.67 12.19
N LYS A 213 8.25 -7.40 12.49
CA LYS A 213 8.35 -6.29 11.54
C LYS A 213 9.45 -5.34 11.98
N GLU A 214 10.49 -5.26 11.17
CA GLU A 214 11.69 -4.47 11.44
C GLU A 214 11.91 -3.45 10.33
N TYR A 215 12.29 -2.24 10.72
CA TYR A 215 12.55 -1.12 9.84
C TYR A 215 13.92 -0.53 10.14
N LEU A 216 14.53 0.01 9.10
CA LEU A 216 15.67 0.91 9.24
C LEU A 216 15.21 2.33 8.98
N ALA A 217 15.50 3.23 9.90
CA ALA A 217 15.16 4.64 9.81
C ALA A 217 16.35 5.53 10.12
N ILE A 218 16.36 6.74 9.55
CA ILE A 218 17.26 7.81 9.98
C ILE A 218 16.43 8.84 10.73
N GLY A 219 16.68 8.96 12.04
CA GLY A 219 16.03 9.94 12.91
C GLY A 219 16.89 11.19 13.10
N LEU A 220 16.26 12.36 13.13
CA LEU A 220 16.89 13.61 13.56
C LEU A 220 16.66 13.81 15.06
N ARG A 221 17.68 14.32 15.75
CA ARG A 221 17.55 14.70 17.15
C ARG A 221 16.97 16.10 17.25
N SER A 222 16.05 16.31 18.19
CA SER A 222 15.72 17.66 18.64
C SER A 222 16.96 18.30 19.26
N THR A 223 17.13 19.61 19.07
CA THR A 223 18.21 20.40 19.69
C THR A 223 18.15 20.35 21.21
N ASP A 224 16.97 20.11 21.77
CA ASP A 224 16.72 20.09 23.22
C ASP A 224 16.71 18.66 23.80
N ALA A 225 17.00 17.66 22.98
CA ALA A 225 16.93 16.26 23.39
C ALA A 225 18.09 15.89 24.35
N LYS A 226 17.75 15.72 25.64
CA LYS A 226 18.64 15.21 26.70
C LYS A 226 19.01 13.73 26.56
N LEU A 227 18.50 13.03 25.55
CA LEU A 227 18.76 11.61 25.36
C LEU A 227 20.21 11.40 24.93
N GLU A 228 21.00 10.72 25.75
CA GLU A 228 22.31 10.21 25.33
C GLU A 228 22.10 9.08 24.32
N ALA A 229 22.27 9.40 23.04
CA ALA A 229 22.19 8.42 21.96
C ALA A 229 23.57 7.80 21.71
N SER A 230 23.94 6.81 22.53
CA SER A 230 25.09 5.96 22.27
C SER A 230 24.70 4.77 21.39
N ILE A 231 25.66 4.23 20.65
CA ILE A 231 25.42 3.02 19.83
C ILE A 231 25.03 1.87 20.77
N GLY A 232 23.97 1.13 20.40
CA GLY A 232 23.39 0.05 21.20
C GLY A 232 22.38 0.52 22.24
N ALA A 233 22.20 1.84 22.43
CA ALA A 233 21.10 2.34 23.26
C ALA A 233 19.76 1.94 22.63
N SER A 234 18.86 1.41 23.45
CA SER A 234 17.52 1.03 23.05
C SER A 234 16.46 1.64 23.97
N LEU A 235 15.32 2.01 23.39
CA LEU A 235 14.15 2.51 24.10
C LEU A 235 12.88 1.97 23.44
N VAL A 236 11.82 1.84 24.23
CA VAL A 236 10.48 1.53 23.71
C VAL A 236 9.62 2.77 23.84
N VAL A 237 9.03 3.21 22.72
CA VAL A 237 7.96 4.20 22.74
C VAL A 237 6.64 3.45 22.69
N SER A 238 5.87 3.54 23.76
CA SER A 238 4.53 2.97 23.87
C SER A 238 3.54 4.11 24.01
N ALA A 239 2.88 4.47 22.91
CA ALA A 239 1.93 5.58 22.86
C ALA A 239 0.81 5.24 21.87
N PRO A 240 -0.47 5.36 22.27
CA PRO A 240 -1.60 5.07 21.39
C PRO A 240 -1.68 6.09 20.24
N ILE A 241 -2.03 5.60 19.05
CA ILE A 241 -2.10 6.41 17.83
C ILE A 241 -3.54 6.47 17.33
N GLY A 242 -4.02 7.67 17.01
CA GLY A 242 -5.34 7.91 16.44
C GLY A 242 -5.31 9.00 15.36
N PRO A 243 -6.46 9.30 14.73
CA PRO A 243 -6.62 10.49 13.89
C PRO A 243 -6.20 11.75 14.66
N ASP A 244 -5.55 12.67 13.97
CA ASP A 244 -5.22 13.98 14.52
C ASP A 244 -6.50 14.83 14.56
N LYS A 245 -7.01 15.12 15.76
CA LYS A 245 -8.26 15.89 15.95
C LYS A 245 -8.08 17.38 15.63
N ASP A 246 -6.83 17.86 15.58
CA ASP A 246 -6.49 19.27 15.33
C ASP A 246 -6.13 19.54 13.86
N SER A 247 -6.37 18.56 12.97
CA SER A 247 -6.04 18.66 11.56
C SER A 247 -7.23 18.33 10.66
N ASP A 248 -7.41 19.12 9.61
CA ASP A 248 -8.37 18.84 8.53
C ASP A 248 -7.90 17.71 7.60
N ASP A 249 -6.66 17.22 7.73
CA ASP A 249 -6.17 16.06 6.96
C ASP A 249 -6.63 14.74 7.62
N PRO A 250 -7.58 14.00 7.01
CA PRO A 250 -8.13 12.78 7.59
C PRO A 250 -7.13 11.62 7.67
N VAL A 251 -5.99 11.71 6.97
CA VAL A 251 -4.93 10.69 6.97
C VAL A 251 -3.89 11.00 8.05
N ARG A 252 -3.81 12.24 8.54
CA ARG A 252 -2.88 12.63 9.59
C ARG A 252 -3.17 11.87 10.89
N ARG A 253 -2.10 11.55 11.61
CA ARG A 253 -2.12 10.79 12.85
C ARG A 253 -1.38 11.53 13.94
N ALA A 254 -1.86 11.36 15.16
CA ALA A 254 -1.26 11.92 16.36
C ALA A 254 -1.27 10.88 17.47
N VAL A 255 -0.43 11.11 18.48
CA VAL A 255 -0.56 10.40 19.75
C VAL A 255 -1.86 10.84 20.42
N ASN A 256 -2.74 9.89 20.72
CA ASN A 256 -4.07 10.15 21.26
C ASN A 256 -4.39 9.14 22.36
N TYR A 257 -4.35 9.58 23.62
CA TYR A 257 -4.58 8.73 24.79
C TYR A 257 -6.05 8.48 25.12
N GLU A 258 -6.98 9.21 24.49
CA GLU A 258 -8.43 9.05 24.73
C GLU A 258 -9.04 7.99 23.81
N GLU A 259 -8.72 8.04 22.52
CA GLU A 259 -9.36 7.24 21.46
C GLU A 259 -8.35 6.52 20.55
N GLY A 260 -7.05 6.72 20.78
CA GLY A 260 -6.02 6.08 19.97
C GLY A 260 -5.93 4.58 20.22
N GLN A 261 -5.47 3.86 19.20
CA GLN A 261 -5.22 2.43 19.29
C GLN A 261 -3.80 2.19 19.81
N SER A 262 -3.63 1.21 20.71
CA SER A 262 -2.32 0.86 21.25
C SER A 262 -1.30 0.60 20.14
N ALA A 263 -0.11 1.18 20.33
CA ALA A 263 1.05 1.08 19.47
C ALA A 263 2.33 1.15 20.30
N ALA A 264 3.24 0.22 20.02
CA ALA A 264 4.55 0.17 20.66
C ALA A 264 5.64 -0.14 19.62
N THR A 265 6.71 0.65 19.66
CA THR A 265 7.87 0.50 18.79
C THR A 265 9.13 0.56 19.63
N ARG A 266 9.97 -0.48 19.51
CA ARG A 266 11.33 -0.48 20.05
C ARG A 266 12.25 0.18 19.03
N PHE A 267 13.05 1.11 19.50
CA PHE A 267 14.12 1.74 18.74
C PHE A 267 15.47 1.30 19.32
N GLU A 268 16.42 0.97 18.46
CA GLU A 268 17.82 0.71 18.82
C GLU A 268 18.74 1.56 17.94
N VAL A 269 19.70 2.26 18.57
CA VAL A 269 20.67 3.09 17.87
C VAL A 269 21.78 2.21 17.26
N LEU A 270 21.76 2.07 15.93
CA LEU A 270 22.78 1.32 15.20
C LEU A 270 24.02 2.16 14.86
N ALA A 271 23.84 3.46 14.64
CA ALA A 271 24.94 4.39 14.37
C ALA A 271 24.55 5.84 14.65
N VAL A 272 25.56 6.66 14.96
CA VAL A 272 25.43 8.11 15.14
C VAL A 272 26.17 8.83 14.00
N GLY A 273 25.45 9.67 13.27
CA GLY A 273 25.99 10.51 12.21
C GLY A 273 26.76 11.71 12.76
N ARG A 274 27.63 12.31 11.93
CA ARG A 274 28.44 13.48 12.31
C ARG A 274 27.60 14.71 12.66
N ASN A 275 26.42 14.82 12.08
CA ASN A 275 25.43 15.87 12.35
C ASN A 275 24.47 15.51 13.50
N GLY A 276 24.75 14.44 14.25
CA GLY A 276 23.90 13.96 15.34
C GLY A 276 22.67 13.16 14.90
N SER A 277 22.46 12.91 13.60
CA SER A 277 21.40 11.99 13.14
C SER A 277 21.66 10.56 13.63
N LEU A 278 20.59 9.79 13.80
CA LEU A 278 20.65 8.42 14.30
C LEU A 278 20.19 7.46 13.23
N LEU A 279 20.99 6.43 12.94
CA LEU A 279 20.50 5.24 12.26
C LEU A 279 19.84 4.34 13.30
N LEU A 280 18.58 4.03 13.09
CA LEU A 280 17.75 3.27 14.03
C LEU A 280 17.31 1.95 13.41
N ALA A 281 17.39 0.87 14.18
CA ALA A 281 16.52 -0.29 13.99
C ALA A 281 15.23 -0.03 14.74
N CYS A 282 14.10 -0.16 14.06
CA CYS A 282 12.77 -0.01 14.64
C CYS A 282 12.04 -1.33 14.56
N THR A 283 11.69 -1.92 15.70
CA THR A 283 10.91 -3.16 15.78
C THR A 283 9.51 -2.84 16.28
N LEU A 284 8.49 -3.17 15.50
CA LEU A 284 7.10 -3.06 15.93
C LEU A 284 6.79 -4.24 16.85
N GLU A 285 6.50 -3.99 18.12
CA GLU A 285 6.35 -5.05 19.12
C GLU A 285 5.02 -5.81 18.93
N GLU A 286 3.89 -5.12 18.72
CA GLU A 286 2.57 -5.78 18.68
C GLU A 286 1.55 -5.09 17.74
N SER A 287 2.01 -4.15 16.91
CA SER A 287 1.11 -3.29 16.13
C SER A 287 1.64 -2.98 14.73
N GLY A 288 0.92 -2.12 14.03
CA GLY A 288 1.19 -1.67 12.67
C GLY A 288 0.18 -0.59 12.31
N ARG A 289 0.03 0.40 13.21
CA ARG A 289 -0.94 1.48 13.02
C ARG A 289 -0.48 2.38 11.87
N THR A 290 -1.41 3.14 11.29
CA THR A 290 -1.08 4.13 10.26
C THR A 290 -0.04 5.11 10.79
N HIS A 291 1.06 5.29 10.07
CA HIS A 291 2.17 6.19 10.43
C HIS A 291 2.80 5.93 11.82
N GLN A 292 2.77 4.68 12.30
CA GLN A 292 3.52 4.26 13.50
C GLN A 292 5.02 4.16 13.22
#